data_AF-A0A848YA30-F1
#
_entry.id   AF-A0A848YA30-F1
#
_cell.length_a   1.000
_cell.length_b   1.000
_cell.length_c   1.000
_cell.angle_alpha   90.00
_cell.angle_beta   90.00
_cell.angle_gamma   90.00
#
_symmetry.space_group_name_H-M   'P 1'
#
loop_
_entity.id
_entity.type
_entity.pdbx_description
1 polymer ?
#
loop_
_entity_poly.entity_id
_entity_poly.type
_entity_poly.pdbx_seq_one_letter_code
_entity_poly.pdbx_strand_id
1 'polypeptide(L)'
;MPNDATVEDCKAAYELSWKLALKANALYRDGSKLSQPLNAALIADEDDEDDLDTVDEFIEAPAAARATIAAERITEKVVERIVEVNSREREKMPHRRKGYTQKAVVGGHKVYLRTGEYDDGRLGEIFIDMHKEGAAFRAMMNNFAIGVSLGLQYGVPLEEYVEAFTFTRFEPAGIVQGNDAIKNATSILDYVFRELAVSYAGRNDLAHVDPADLAFDSLGKGVSEGKAPNENGDGGIPAHPPVKAQHVLSSGYVRQSVDEKVVVMPGSNLAYAEAGPVAALQAQAAGFAEAQGVAIADVSESHLALEASVVAAVAEALGEPAPKAADALRHEARMKGYEGEACPECQNFTMVRNGTCLKC
;
A
#
# COMPACT_ATOMS: atom_id res chain seq x y z
N MET A 1 22.49 -35.99 -4.35
CA MET A 1 23.11 -34.67 -4.49
C MET A 1 22.37 -33.70 -3.59
N PRO A 2 23.07 -32.79 -2.90
CA PRO A 2 22.43 -31.82 -2.01
C PRO A 2 21.56 -30.81 -2.79
N ASN A 3 20.71 -30.07 -2.07
CA ASN A 3 19.74 -29.17 -2.71
C ASN A 3 20.43 -28.02 -3.47
N ASP A 4 21.53 -27.51 -2.95
CA ASP A 4 22.35 -26.44 -3.53
C ASP A 4 23.17 -26.86 -4.77
N ALA A 5 23.20 -28.16 -5.11
CA ALA A 5 23.97 -28.68 -6.23
C ALA A 5 23.65 -27.97 -7.56
N THR A 6 24.70 -27.58 -8.28
CA THR A 6 24.59 -26.84 -9.54
C THR A 6 24.56 -27.78 -10.75
N VAL A 7 24.31 -27.21 -11.93
CA VAL A 7 24.35 -27.97 -13.20
C VAL A 7 25.76 -28.50 -13.48
N GLU A 8 26.80 -27.79 -13.04
CA GLU A 8 28.19 -28.22 -13.21
C GLU A 8 28.50 -29.48 -12.38
N ASP A 9 27.92 -29.58 -11.19
CA ASP A 9 28.07 -30.77 -10.33
C ASP A 9 27.41 -32.00 -10.95
N CYS A 10 26.23 -31.84 -11.57
CA CYS A 10 25.57 -32.91 -12.31
C CYS A 10 26.43 -33.39 -13.49
N LYS A 11 27.06 -32.45 -14.22
CA LYS A 11 27.96 -32.76 -15.33
C LYS A 11 29.19 -33.54 -14.85
N ALA A 12 29.82 -33.11 -13.76
CA ALA A 12 30.96 -33.80 -13.17
C ALA A 12 30.59 -35.24 -12.75
N ALA A 13 29.40 -35.45 -12.18
CA ALA A 13 28.93 -36.79 -11.80
C ALA A 13 28.74 -37.72 -13.01
N TYR A 14 28.24 -37.20 -14.14
CA TYR A 14 28.15 -37.97 -15.39
C TYR A 14 29.52 -38.28 -15.98
N GLU A 15 30.43 -37.32 -16.01
CA GLU A 15 31.81 -37.53 -16.50
C GLU A 15 32.57 -38.57 -15.67
N LEU A 16 32.39 -38.54 -14.35
CA LEU A 16 32.98 -39.52 -13.42
C LEU A 16 32.42 -40.93 -13.67
N SER A 17 31.10 -41.02 -13.86
CA SER A 17 30.43 -42.30 -14.18
C SER A 17 30.95 -42.91 -15.49
N TRP A 18 31.21 -42.07 -16.49
CA TRP A 18 31.80 -42.50 -17.75
C TRP A 18 33.25 -42.97 -17.58
N LYS A 19 34.08 -42.23 -16.84
CA LYS A 19 35.49 -42.62 -16.55
C LYS A 19 35.59 -43.96 -15.82
N LEU A 20 34.62 -44.25 -14.95
CA LEU A 20 34.54 -45.51 -14.20
C LEU A 20 33.84 -46.64 -14.99
N ALA A 21 33.47 -46.40 -16.25
CA ALA A 21 32.78 -47.36 -17.11
C ALA A 21 31.49 -47.93 -16.50
N LEU A 22 30.73 -47.10 -15.78
CA LEU A 22 29.44 -47.48 -15.23
C LEU A 22 28.40 -47.59 -16.34
N LYS A 23 27.56 -48.63 -16.28
CA LYS A 23 26.53 -48.90 -17.29
C LYS A 23 25.31 -47.97 -17.18
N ALA A 24 25.05 -47.43 -16.00
CA ALA A 24 23.96 -46.50 -15.74
C ALA A 24 24.31 -45.58 -14.56
N ASN A 25 23.80 -44.35 -14.61
CA ASN A 25 23.88 -43.38 -13.52
C ASN A 25 22.50 -42.74 -13.34
N ALA A 26 21.98 -42.80 -12.11
CA ALA A 26 20.73 -42.14 -11.72
C ALA A 26 21.04 -41.03 -10.71
N LEU A 27 20.77 -39.78 -11.09
CA LEU A 27 20.99 -38.61 -10.24
C LEU A 27 19.70 -38.26 -9.50
N TYR A 28 19.80 -38.14 -8.18
CA TYR A 28 18.77 -37.60 -7.31
C TYR A 28 19.33 -36.35 -6.65
N ARG A 29 18.67 -35.21 -6.88
CA ARG A 29 18.98 -33.93 -6.23
C ARG A 29 17.88 -33.61 -5.24
N ASP A 30 18.27 -33.40 -4.00
CA ASP A 30 17.34 -33.11 -2.92
C ASP A 30 16.45 -31.89 -3.27
N GLY A 31 15.18 -31.93 -2.90
CA GLY A 31 14.18 -30.91 -3.26
C GLY A 31 13.72 -30.85 -4.72
N SER A 32 14.25 -31.67 -5.65
CA SER A 32 13.83 -31.66 -7.06
C SER A 32 12.45 -32.28 -7.34
N LYS A 33 11.92 -33.13 -6.44
CA LYS A 33 10.54 -33.63 -6.47
C LYS A 33 9.93 -33.56 -5.07
N LEU A 34 8.61 -33.32 -5.00
CA LEU A 34 7.84 -33.25 -3.75
C LEU A 34 7.79 -34.59 -2.97
N SER A 35 7.94 -35.73 -3.66
CA SER A 35 7.86 -37.07 -3.06
C SER A 35 9.09 -37.91 -3.40
N GLN A 36 10.25 -37.49 -2.88
CA GLN A 36 11.48 -38.25 -3.10
C GLN A 36 11.64 -39.39 -2.09
N PRO A 37 12.04 -40.59 -2.54
CA PRO A 37 12.28 -41.73 -1.66
C PRO A 37 13.60 -41.65 -0.88
N LEU A 38 14.48 -40.69 -1.20
CA LEU A 38 15.79 -40.54 -0.56
C LEU A 38 16.07 -39.05 -0.33
N ASN A 39 16.15 -38.63 0.93
CA ASN A 39 16.52 -37.28 1.34
C ASN A 39 17.95 -37.31 1.88
N ALA A 40 18.86 -36.55 1.25
CA ALA A 40 20.26 -36.48 1.67
C ALA A 40 20.44 -35.53 2.86
N ALA A 41 19.50 -34.60 3.07
CA ALA A 41 19.50 -33.65 4.18
C ALA A 41 19.34 -34.28 5.58
N LEU A 42 19.03 -35.58 5.71
CA LEU A 42 18.95 -36.26 7.00
C LEU A 42 20.31 -36.85 7.47
N ILE A 43 21.34 -36.78 6.63
CA ILE A 43 22.65 -37.43 6.88
C ILE A 43 23.78 -36.38 7.00
N ALA A 44 23.50 -35.10 6.72
CA ALA A 44 24.53 -34.07 6.56
C ALA A 44 24.44 -32.90 7.55
N ASP A 45 23.60 -32.99 8.59
CA ASP A 45 23.62 -32.03 9.70
C ASP A 45 24.61 -32.60 10.75
N GLU A 46 25.92 -32.53 10.46
CA GLU A 46 27.03 -32.96 11.36
C GLU A 46 27.52 -31.82 12.29
N ASP A 47 26.91 -30.63 12.24
CA ASP A 47 27.44 -29.41 12.88
C ASP A 47 26.75 -28.99 14.19
N ASP A 48 25.79 -29.75 14.72
CA ASP A 48 25.17 -29.50 16.03
C ASP A 48 25.65 -30.52 17.09
N GLU A 49 26.51 -30.08 18.02
CA GLU A 49 27.13 -30.92 19.08
C GLU A 49 26.11 -31.58 20.03
N ASP A 50 24.85 -31.13 20.06
CA ASP A 50 23.77 -31.69 20.90
C ASP A 50 22.96 -32.81 20.20
N ASP A 51 23.16 -33.05 18.90
CA ASP A 51 22.43 -34.08 18.13
C ASP A 51 23.18 -35.42 18.00
N LEU A 52 24.46 -35.45 18.39
CA LEU A 52 25.37 -36.61 18.24
C LEU A 52 24.90 -37.87 18.99
N ASP A 53 24.25 -37.73 20.15
CA ASP A 53 23.75 -38.87 20.92
C ASP A 53 22.48 -39.51 20.29
N THR A 54 21.75 -38.78 19.42
CA THR A 54 20.50 -39.26 18.82
C THR A 54 20.66 -39.84 17.40
N VAL A 55 21.75 -39.48 16.72
CA VAL A 55 22.09 -40.06 15.40
C VAL A 55 22.60 -41.50 15.52
N ASP A 56 23.31 -41.85 16.60
CA ASP A 56 23.75 -43.23 16.84
C ASP A 56 22.56 -44.18 17.05
N GLU A 57 21.53 -43.77 17.80
CA GLU A 57 20.27 -44.54 17.93
C GLU A 57 19.49 -44.62 16.60
N PHE A 58 19.57 -43.58 15.75
CA PHE A 58 18.96 -43.56 14.42
C PHE A 58 19.68 -44.48 13.43
N ILE A 59 20.99 -44.74 13.62
CA ILE A 59 21.80 -45.64 12.80
C ILE A 59 21.65 -47.12 13.22
N GLU A 60 21.15 -47.41 14.42
CA GLU A 60 20.97 -48.79 14.91
C GLU A 60 19.53 -49.34 14.74
N ALA A 61 18.51 -48.49 14.54
CA ALA A 61 17.11 -48.92 14.43
C ALA A 61 16.77 -49.62 13.08
N PRO A 62 15.81 -50.56 13.02
CA PRO A 62 15.40 -51.20 11.76
C PRO A 62 14.79 -50.20 10.77
N ALA A 63 15.10 -50.35 9.47
CA ALA A 63 14.79 -49.39 8.40
C ALA A 63 13.31 -48.93 8.30
N ALA A 64 12.37 -49.75 8.77
CA ALA A 64 10.95 -49.41 8.80
C ALA A 64 10.61 -48.36 9.87
N ALA A 65 11.34 -48.29 10.99
CA ALA A 65 11.13 -47.31 12.05
C ALA A 65 11.75 -45.94 11.70
N ARG A 66 12.88 -45.94 10.98
CA ARG A 66 13.54 -44.70 10.52
C ARG A 66 12.67 -43.90 9.55
N ALA A 67 11.89 -44.59 8.72
CA ALA A 67 10.98 -43.94 7.77
C ALA A 67 9.84 -43.19 8.49
N THR A 68 9.33 -43.72 9.59
CA THR A 68 8.27 -43.07 10.38
C THR A 68 8.79 -41.86 11.15
N ILE A 69 9.95 -42.00 11.79
CA ILE A 69 10.57 -40.91 12.58
C ILE A 69 11.06 -39.78 11.65
N ALA A 70 11.61 -40.11 10.48
CA ALA A 70 11.97 -39.12 9.47
C ALA A 70 10.73 -38.41 8.91
N ALA A 71 9.62 -39.12 8.68
CA ALA A 71 8.39 -38.51 8.20
C ALA A 71 7.79 -37.52 9.21
N GLU A 72 7.78 -37.87 10.50
CA GLU A 72 7.29 -36.99 11.57
C GLU A 72 8.17 -35.73 11.71
N ARG A 73 9.49 -35.88 11.76
CA ARG A 73 10.43 -34.73 11.83
C ARG A 73 10.38 -33.85 10.58
N ILE A 74 10.15 -34.42 9.39
CA ILE A 74 9.97 -33.65 8.15
C ILE A 74 8.67 -32.86 8.19
N THR A 75 7.58 -33.44 8.71
CA THR A 75 6.32 -32.70 8.86
C THR A 75 6.45 -31.53 9.85
N GLU A 76 7.16 -31.72 10.96
CA GLU A 76 7.39 -30.65 11.95
C GLU A 76 8.25 -29.51 11.37
N LYS A 77 9.38 -29.82 10.71
CA LYS A 77 10.28 -28.81 10.12
C LYS A 77 9.63 -28.06 8.93
N VAL A 78 8.71 -28.70 8.20
CA VAL A 78 7.92 -28.04 7.14
C VAL A 78 6.83 -27.14 7.72
N VAL A 79 6.18 -27.55 8.81
CA VAL A 79 5.20 -26.71 9.50
C VAL A 79 5.88 -25.47 10.09
N GLU A 80 7.04 -25.60 10.73
CA GLU A 80 7.80 -24.45 11.26
C GLU A 80 8.23 -23.48 10.17
N ARG A 81 8.74 -23.98 9.02
CA ARG A 81 9.12 -23.13 7.88
C ARG A 81 7.93 -22.39 7.26
N ILE A 82 6.74 -23.00 7.21
CA ILE A 82 5.53 -22.33 6.74
C ILE A 82 5.04 -21.28 7.76
N VAL A 83 5.21 -21.56 9.06
CA VAL A 83 4.85 -20.63 10.14
C VAL A 83 5.76 -19.40 10.16
N GLU A 84 7.06 -19.53 9.89
CA GLU A 84 7.99 -18.38 9.80
C GLU A 84 7.75 -17.50 8.56
N VAL A 85 7.35 -18.09 7.43
CA VAL A 85 7.04 -17.31 6.21
C VAL A 85 5.69 -16.60 6.31
N ASN A 86 4.74 -17.14 7.09
CA ASN A 86 3.40 -16.57 7.29
C ASN A 86 3.23 -15.77 8.58
N SER A 87 4.22 -15.72 9.47
CA SER A 87 4.18 -14.84 10.66
C SER A 87 4.55 -13.39 10.32
N ARG A 88 4.09 -12.88 9.17
CA ARG A 88 4.08 -11.45 8.91
C ARG A 88 3.31 -10.77 10.05
N GLU A 89 4.02 -9.95 10.80
CA GLU A 89 3.40 -9.10 11.82
C GLU A 89 2.30 -8.27 11.14
N ARG A 90 1.14 -8.18 11.79
CA ARG A 90 -0.05 -7.54 11.21
C ARG A 90 0.29 -6.13 10.71
N GLU A 91 0.17 -5.91 9.41
CA GLU A 91 0.41 -4.61 8.80
C GLU A 91 -0.78 -3.68 9.10
N LYS A 92 -0.62 -2.79 10.10
CA LYS A 92 -1.67 -1.85 10.50
C LYS A 92 -1.91 -0.83 9.39
N MET A 93 -3.18 -0.61 9.05
CA MET A 93 -3.55 0.39 8.06
C MET A 93 -3.50 1.82 8.60
N PRO A 94 -3.26 2.81 7.72
CA PRO A 94 -3.40 4.23 8.03
C PRO A 94 -4.80 4.62 8.49
N HIS A 95 -4.89 5.67 9.33
CA HIS A 95 -6.17 6.21 9.80
C HIS A 95 -7.02 6.82 8.68
N ARG A 96 -6.37 7.40 7.67
CA ARG A 96 -7.00 7.91 6.46
C ARG A 96 -6.45 7.13 5.29
N ARG A 97 -7.34 6.51 4.53
CA ARG A 97 -6.99 5.57 3.46
C ARG A 97 -7.85 5.78 2.23
N LYS A 98 -7.33 5.31 1.11
CA LYS A 98 -8.02 5.32 -0.18
C LYS A 98 -8.96 4.12 -0.26
N GLY A 99 -9.88 4.18 -1.21
CA GLY A 99 -10.83 3.11 -1.47
C GLY A 99 -11.99 3.62 -2.31
N TYR A 100 -12.94 2.74 -2.60
CA TYR A 100 -14.18 3.10 -3.28
C TYR A 100 -15.38 2.45 -2.62
N THR A 101 -16.55 2.97 -2.95
CA THR A 101 -17.83 2.39 -2.55
C THR A 101 -18.61 2.04 -3.81
N GLN A 102 -18.88 0.75 -4.00
CA GLN A 102 -19.72 0.25 -5.07
C GLN A 102 -21.08 -0.15 -4.53
N LYS A 103 -22.13 0.43 -5.10
CA LYS A 103 -23.50 -0.02 -4.87
C LYS A 103 -23.91 -0.95 -6.01
N ALA A 104 -24.35 -2.14 -5.67
CA ALA A 104 -24.90 -3.09 -6.61
C ALA A 104 -26.22 -3.69 -6.11
N VAL A 105 -27.00 -4.24 -7.03
CA VAL A 105 -28.21 -4.99 -6.72
C VAL A 105 -28.03 -6.41 -7.27
N VAL A 106 -27.92 -7.40 -6.40
CA VAL A 106 -27.74 -8.82 -6.78
C VAL A 106 -29.02 -9.57 -6.45
N GLY A 107 -29.69 -10.15 -7.45
CA GLY A 107 -30.92 -10.91 -7.22
C GLY A 107 -32.03 -10.11 -6.52
N GLY A 108 -32.06 -8.78 -6.69
CA GLY A 108 -33.01 -7.87 -6.04
C GLY A 108 -32.54 -7.31 -4.68
N HIS A 109 -31.41 -7.77 -4.15
CA HIS A 109 -30.84 -7.33 -2.87
C HIS A 109 -29.76 -6.26 -3.07
N LYS A 110 -29.84 -5.17 -2.31
CA LYS A 110 -28.88 -4.06 -2.40
C LYS A 110 -27.65 -4.35 -1.56
N VAL A 111 -26.49 -4.36 -2.20
CA VAL A 111 -25.17 -4.58 -1.60
C VAL A 111 -24.33 -3.33 -1.78
N TYR A 112 -23.65 -2.92 -0.71
CA TYR A 112 -22.66 -1.87 -0.71
C TYR A 112 -21.31 -2.50 -0.36
N LEU A 113 -20.41 -2.54 -1.34
CA LEU A 113 -19.03 -2.94 -1.14
C LEU A 113 -18.21 -1.67 -0.89
N ARG A 114 -17.48 -1.62 0.23
CA ARG A 114 -16.47 -0.59 0.46
C ARG A 114 -15.10 -1.24 0.57
N THR A 115 -14.11 -0.65 -0.05
CA THR A 115 -12.73 -1.12 0.03
C THR A 115 -11.87 -0.13 0.80
N GLY A 116 -10.83 -0.63 1.45
CA GLY A 116 -9.76 0.16 2.04
C GLY A 116 -8.41 -0.31 1.48
N GLU A 117 -7.64 0.64 0.96
CA GLU A 117 -6.34 0.40 0.33
C GLU A 117 -5.19 0.89 1.23
N TYR A 118 -4.05 0.25 1.11
CA TYR A 118 -2.77 0.78 1.58
C TYR A 118 -2.31 1.95 0.69
N ASP A 119 -1.31 2.70 1.15
CA ASP A 119 -0.75 3.82 0.37
C ASP A 119 -0.16 3.35 -0.98
N ASP A 120 0.32 2.10 -1.02
CA ASP A 120 0.82 1.40 -2.21
C ASP A 120 -0.27 1.00 -3.22
N GLY A 121 -1.56 1.14 -2.87
CA GLY A 121 -2.69 0.68 -3.68
C GLY A 121 -3.00 -0.82 -3.55
N ARG A 122 -2.35 -1.55 -2.64
CA ARG A 122 -2.77 -2.91 -2.26
C ARG A 122 -4.09 -2.86 -1.50
N LEU A 123 -4.96 -3.85 -1.68
CA LEU A 123 -6.21 -3.97 -0.91
C LEU A 123 -5.90 -4.47 0.51
N GLY A 124 -6.38 -3.76 1.53
CA GLY A 124 -6.15 -4.11 2.95
C GLY A 124 -7.42 -4.51 3.70
N GLU A 125 -8.58 -4.02 3.29
CA GLU A 125 -9.85 -4.37 3.93
C GLU A 125 -11.04 -4.23 2.99
N ILE A 126 -12.09 -4.95 3.32
CA ILE A 126 -13.37 -4.90 2.65
C ILE A 126 -14.50 -4.77 3.68
N PHE A 127 -15.55 -4.05 3.32
CA PHE A 127 -16.80 -4.01 4.07
C PHE A 127 -17.96 -4.34 3.16
N ILE A 128 -18.87 -5.15 3.66
CA ILE A 128 -20.07 -5.57 2.96
C ILE A 128 -21.27 -5.12 3.78
N ASP A 129 -22.01 -4.14 3.26
CA ASP A 129 -23.22 -3.60 3.87
C ASP A 129 -24.43 -4.00 3.02
N MET A 130 -25.46 -4.53 3.66
CA MET A 130 -26.67 -4.99 2.98
C MET A 130 -27.93 -4.40 3.61
N HIS A 131 -28.95 -4.16 2.78
CA HIS A 131 -30.19 -3.51 3.17
C HIS A 131 -31.40 -4.43 2.98
N LYS A 132 -32.30 -4.46 3.97
CA LYS A 132 -33.51 -5.33 4.03
C LYS A 132 -33.21 -6.84 4.15
N GLU A 133 -32.19 -7.20 4.91
CA GLU A 133 -31.87 -8.60 5.19
C GLU A 133 -31.97 -8.91 6.68
N GLY A 134 -32.17 -10.18 7.00
CA GLY A 134 -32.25 -10.63 8.38
C GLY A 134 -31.00 -10.24 9.18
N ALA A 135 -31.18 -9.90 10.46
CA ALA A 135 -30.08 -9.48 11.33
C ALA A 135 -28.94 -10.51 11.40
N ALA A 136 -29.28 -11.80 11.38
CA ALA A 136 -28.31 -12.90 11.36
C ALA A 136 -27.42 -12.87 10.11
N PHE A 137 -28.02 -12.67 8.94
CA PHE A 137 -27.29 -12.63 7.68
C PHE A 137 -26.39 -11.39 7.58
N ARG A 138 -26.89 -10.22 7.99
CA ARG A 138 -26.09 -8.99 8.09
C ARG A 138 -24.89 -9.15 9.02
N ALA A 139 -25.09 -9.75 10.20
CA ALA A 139 -24.01 -9.99 11.16
C ALA A 139 -22.97 -10.97 10.61
N MET A 140 -23.41 -12.03 9.93
CA MET A 140 -22.53 -13.01 9.30
C MET A 140 -21.69 -12.39 8.19
N MET A 141 -22.28 -11.58 7.31
CA MET A 141 -21.56 -10.87 6.24
C MET A 141 -20.55 -9.86 6.80
N ASN A 142 -20.91 -9.15 7.87
CA ASN A 142 -19.99 -8.23 8.54
C ASN A 142 -18.80 -8.98 9.17
N ASN A 143 -19.04 -10.09 9.87
CA ASN A 143 -17.97 -10.92 10.45
C ASN A 143 -17.08 -11.56 9.38
N PHE A 144 -17.68 -11.98 8.26
CA PHE A 144 -16.96 -12.48 7.10
C PHE A 144 -16.03 -11.41 6.51
N ALA A 145 -16.54 -10.20 6.31
CA ALA A 145 -15.75 -9.08 5.81
C ALA A 145 -14.59 -8.73 6.75
N ILE A 146 -14.80 -8.78 8.08
CA ILE A 146 -13.74 -8.61 9.09
C ILE A 146 -12.69 -9.73 8.98
N GLY A 147 -13.11 -10.99 8.80
CA GLY A 147 -12.19 -12.12 8.65
C GLY A 147 -11.30 -12.01 7.42
N VAL A 148 -11.87 -11.65 6.27
CA VAL A 148 -11.11 -11.43 5.03
C VAL A 148 -10.17 -10.23 5.18
N SER A 149 -10.65 -9.12 5.76
CA SER A 149 -9.82 -7.93 6.01
C SER A 149 -8.64 -8.23 6.93
N LEU A 150 -8.84 -9.08 7.94
CA LEU A 150 -7.78 -9.50 8.83
C LEU A 150 -6.75 -10.35 8.07
N GLY A 151 -7.19 -11.32 7.26
CA GLY A 151 -6.28 -12.14 6.46
C GLY A 151 -5.47 -11.34 5.44
N LEU A 152 -6.07 -10.34 4.78
CA LEU A 152 -5.34 -9.42 3.90
C LEU A 152 -4.26 -8.64 4.66
N GLN A 153 -4.53 -8.20 5.91
CA GLN A 153 -3.54 -7.53 6.76
C GLN A 153 -2.40 -8.44 7.25
N TYR A 154 -2.61 -9.76 7.29
CA TYR A 154 -1.58 -10.76 7.55
C TYR A 154 -0.83 -11.19 6.27
N GLY A 155 -1.17 -10.59 5.12
CA GLY A 155 -0.47 -10.84 3.87
C GLY A 155 -1.00 -12.03 3.07
N VAL A 156 -2.22 -12.52 3.34
CA VAL A 156 -2.87 -13.49 2.46
C VAL A 156 -3.14 -12.82 1.11
N PRO A 157 -2.66 -13.37 -0.02
CA PRO A 157 -2.89 -12.80 -1.34
C PRO A 157 -4.37 -12.82 -1.71
N LEU A 158 -4.82 -11.80 -2.44
CA LEU A 158 -6.23 -11.64 -2.84
C LEU A 158 -6.67 -12.79 -3.76
N GLU A 159 -5.77 -13.30 -4.59
CA GLU A 159 -6.00 -14.35 -5.56
C GLU A 159 -6.53 -15.64 -4.91
N GLU A 160 -5.98 -16.01 -3.74
CA GLU A 160 -6.42 -17.19 -2.99
C GLU A 160 -7.87 -17.05 -2.50
N TYR A 161 -8.26 -15.84 -2.08
CA TYR A 161 -9.64 -15.57 -1.71
C TYR A 161 -10.58 -15.59 -2.91
N VAL A 162 -10.14 -15.05 -4.05
CA VAL A 162 -10.91 -15.09 -5.29
C VAL A 162 -11.16 -16.53 -5.71
N GLU A 163 -10.13 -17.37 -5.70
CA GLU A 163 -10.25 -18.78 -6.08
C GLU A 163 -11.12 -19.58 -5.10
N ALA A 164 -11.04 -19.28 -3.80
CA ALA A 164 -11.85 -19.96 -2.78
C ALA A 164 -13.35 -19.61 -2.84
N PHE A 165 -13.70 -18.36 -3.15
CA PHE A 165 -15.08 -17.85 -3.01
C PHE A 165 -15.82 -17.60 -4.33
N THR A 166 -15.11 -17.60 -5.46
CA THR A 166 -15.78 -17.58 -6.78
C THR A 166 -16.62 -18.84 -6.99
N PHE A 167 -17.74 -18.67 -7.69
CA PHE A 167 -18.73 -19.72 -7.99
C PHE A 167 -19.41 -20.36 -6.77
N THR A 168 -19.21 -19.81 -5.57
CA THR A 168 -20.00 -20.20 -4.40
C THR A 168 -21.47 -19.88 -4.66
N ARG A 169 -22.34 -20.83 -4.32
CA ARG A 169 -23.79 -20.74 -4.56
C ARG A 169 -24.53 -20.55 -3.24
N PHE A 170 -25.16 -19.40 -3.10
CA PHE A 170 -26.01 -19.07 -1.96
C PHE A 170 -26.98 -17.95 -2.36
N GLU A 171 -28.21 -18.00 -1.88
CA GLU A 171 -29.24 -16.99 -2.13
C GLU A 171 -29.04 -15.80 -1.19
N PRO A 172 -28.99 -14.53 -1.63
CA PRO A 172 -29.36 -13.98 -2.94
C PRO A 172 -28.40 -14.27 -4.10
N ALA A 173 -28.97 -14.75 -5.21
CA ALA A 173 -28.29 -14.98 -6.48
C ALA A 173 -29.11 -14.43 -7.66
N GLY A 174 -28.44 -14.06 -8.74
CA GLY A 174 -29.09 -13.64 -9.98
C GLY A 174 -28.47 -12.41 -10.61
N ILE A 175 -29.28 -11.71 -11.41
CA ILE A 175 -28.84 -10.55 -12.20
C ILE A 175 -28.30 -9.46 -11.28
N VAL A 176 -27.15 -8.93 -11.67
CA VAL A 176 -26.45 -7.84 -11.02
C VAL A 176 -26.76 -6.53 -11.76
N GLN A 177 -27.22 -5.53 -11.03
CA GLN A 177 -27.44 -4.17 -11.55
C GLN A 177 -26.55 -3.18 -10.81
N GLY A 178 -26.10 -2.13 -11.52
CA GLY A 178 -25.22 -1.11 -10.94
C GLY A 178 -23.74 -1.49 -10.93
N ASN A 179 -23.35 -2.56 -11.61
CA ASN A 179 -21.96 -2.86 -11.95
C ASN A 179 -21.81 -2.96 -13.47
N ASP A 180 -20.73 -2.41 -13.99
CA ASP A 180 -20.46 -2.36 -15.41
C ASP A 180 -19.87 -3.68 -15.94
N ALA A 181 -18.99 -4.34 -15.17
CA ALA A 181 -18.26 -5.55 -15.59
C ALA A 181 -19.04 -6.85 -15.33
N ILE A 182 -19.73 -6.95 -14.19
CA ILE A 182 -20.40 -8.18 -13.75
C ILE A 182 -21.92 -8.01 -13.87
N LYS A 183 -22.57 -8.84 -14.71
CA LYS A 183 -24.02 -8.78 -14.98
C LYS A 183 -24.84 -9.87 -14.30
N ASN A 184 -24.20 -10.97 -13.87
CA ASN A 184 -24.85 -12.06 -13.16
C ASN A 184 -23.87 -12.67 -12.15
N ALA A 185 -24.39 -13.09 -10.99
CA ALA A 185 -23.60 -13.72 -9.94
C ALA A 185 -24.40 -14.84 -9.26
N THR A 186 -23.70 -15.89 -8.83
CA THR A 186 -24.31 -17.05 -8.17
C THR A 186 -24.46 -16.90 -6.66
N SER A 187 -23.86 -15.86 -6.09
CA SER A 187 -24.05 -15.39 -4.71
C SER A 187 -23.50 -13.96 -4.56
N ILE A 188 -23.76 -13.34 -3.41
CA ILE A 188 -23.16 -12.03 -3.06
C ILE A 188 -21.64 -12.15 -2.91
N LEU A 189 -21.15 -13.26 -2.34
CA LEU A 189 -19.71 -13.48 -2.18
C LEU A 189 -19.03 -13.65 -3.54
N ASP A 190 -19.64 -14.46 -4.43
CA ASP A 190 -19.21 -14.61 -5.82
C ASP A 190 -19.14 -13.25 -6.52
N TYR A 191 -20.16 -12.40 -6.35
CA TYR A 191 -20.15 -11.03 -6.88
C TYR A 191 -19.00 -10.18 -6.31
N VAL A 192 -18.83 -10.15 -4.99
CA VAL A 192 -17.80 -9.32 -4.32
C VAL A 192 -16.40 -9.74 -4.75
N PHE A 193 -16.07 -11.03 -4.72
CA PHE A 193 -14.72 -11.47 -5.07
C PHE A 193 -14.43 -11.36 -6.57
N ARG A 194 -15.42 -11.52 -7.44
CA ARG A 194 -15.24 -11.18 -8.86
C ARG A 194 -14.98 -9.69 -9.06
N GLU A 195 -15.69 -8.81 -8.36
CA GLU A 195 -15.47 -7.37 -8.48
C GLU A 195 -14.08 -6.97 -7.99
N LEU A 196 -13.62 -7.55 -6.89
CA LEU A 196 -12.27 -7.35 -6.37
C LEU A 196 -11.21 -7.92 -7.34
N ALA A 197 -11.45 -9.07 -7.95
CA ALA A 197 -10.55 -9.67 -8.93
C ALA A 197 -10.39 -8.78 -10.19
N VAL A 198 -11.51 -8.24 -10.71
CA VAL A 198 -11.48 -7.32 -11.84
C VAL A 198 -10.80 -6.00 -11.48
N SER A 199 -11.05 -5.48 -10.27
CA SER A 199 -10.58 -4.15 -9.87
C SER A 199 -9.13 -4.12 -9.38
N TYR A 200 -8.64 -5.18 -8.73
CA TYR A 200 -7.31 -5.23 -8.10
C TYR A 200 -6.37 -6.31 -8.64
N ALA A 201 -6.89 -7.40 -9.23
CA ALA A 201 -6.05 -8.46 -9.77
C ALA A 201 -5.95 -8.41 -11.31
N GLY A 202 -6.69 -7.50 -11.97
CA GLY A 202 -6.75 -7.40 -13.43
C GLY A 202 -7.28 -8.68 -14.12
N ARG A 203 -7.96 -9.55 -13.36
CA ARG A 203 -8.54 -10.81 -13.85
C ARG A 203 -9.85 -10.53 -14.59
N ASN A 204 -9.73 -10.10 -15.84
CA ASN A 204 -10.86 -9.80 -16.72
C ASN A 204 -11.61 -11.06 -17.19
N ASP A 205 -11.02 -12.24 -17.04
CA ASP A 205 -11.62 -13.55 -17.36
C ASP A 205 -12.90 -13.84 -16.54
N LEU A 206 -13.02 -13.25 -15.35
CA LEU A 206 -14.19 -13.38 -14.49
C LEU A 206 -15.29 -12.34 -14.79
N ALA A 207 -14.96 -11.31 -15.60
CA ALA A 207 -15.90 -10.30 -16.04
C ALA A 207 -16.80 -10.86 -17.15
N HIS A 208 -18.05 -10.40 -17.19
CA HIS A 208 -18.94 -10.72 -18.32
C HIS A 208 -18.78 -9.71 -19.46
N VAL A 209 -18.32 -8.51 -19.14
CA VAL A 209 -18.01 -7.43 -20.07
C VAL A 209 -16.59 -7.00 -19.80
N ASP A 210 -15.73 -7.05 -20.82
CA ASP A 210 -14.36 -6.61 -20.69
C ASP A 210 -14.31 -5.10 -20.42
N PRO A 211 -13.52 -4.64 -19.44
CA PRO A 211 -13.43 -3.22 -19.11
C PRO A 211 -12.85 -2.38 -20.26
N ALA A 212 -12.11 -3.00 -21.19
CA ALA A 212 -11.63 -2.34 -22.41
C ALA A 212 -12.78 -1.89 -23.34
N ASP A 213 -13.90 -2.62 -23.37
CA ASP A 213 -15.07 -2.27 -24.20
C ASP A 213 -15.91 -1.15 -23.58
N LEU A 214 -15.69 -0.84 -22.30
CA LEU A 214 -16.34 0.26 -21.60
C LEU A 214 -15.62 1.61 -21.81
N ALA A 215 -14.41 1.59 -22.38
CA ALA A 215 -13.67 2.81 -22.68
C ALA A 215 -14.34 3.57 -23.84
N PHE A 216 -14.39 4.90 -23.72
CA PHE A 216 -14.99 5.81 -24.69
C PHE A 216 -14.30 5.78 -26.08
N ASP A 217 -13.09 5.19 -26.18
CA ASP A 217 -12.27 5.10 -27.38
C ASP A 217 -12.46 3.79 -28.20
N SER A 218 -13.41 2.93 -27.78
CA SER A 218 -13.71 1.65 -28.44
C SER A 218 -14.28 1.81 -29.86
N LEU A 219 -14.74 3.01 -30.23
CA LEU A 219 -15.13 3.41 -31.59
C LEU A 219 -13.98 4.14 -32.32
N GLY A 220 -12.92 3.40 -32.65
CA GLY A 220 -11.92 3.79 -33.67
C GLY A 220 -10.90 4.84 -33.23
N LYS A 221 -9.65 4.42 -33.08
CA LYS A 221 -8.53 5.34 -32.82
C LYS A 221 -8.13 6.07 -34.10
N GLY A 222 -8.11 7.41 -34.06
CA GLY A 222 -7.47 8.22 -35.09
C GLY A 222 -5.95 7.97 -35.10
N VAL A 223 -5.33 8.00 -36.28
CA VAL A 223 -3.91 7.63 -36.53
C VAL A 223 -2.89 8.56 -35.84
N SER A 224 -3.32 9.46 -34.95
CA SER A 224 -2.46 10.46 -34.32
C SER A 224 -2.93 10.94 -32.95
N GLU A 225 -3.74 10.17 -32.22
CA GLU A 225 -4.08 10.48 -30.83
C GLU A 225 -3.08 9.82 -29.86
N GLY A 226 -2.15 10.62 -29.31
CA GLY A 226 -1.18 10.14 -28.32
C GLY A 226 0.27 10.55 -28.53
N LYS A 227 0.59 11.43 -29.50
CA LYS A 227 1.93 12.01 -29.56
C LYS A 227 2.07 13.02 -28.42
N ALA A 228 2.94 12.74 -27.45
CA ALA A 228 3.34 13.70 -26.44
C ALA A 228 3.87 14.98 -27.14
N PRO A 229 3.67 16.18 -26.57
CA PRO A 229 4.33 17.38 -27.08
C PRO A 229 5.84 17.12 -27.08
N ASN A 230 6.47 17.27 -28.23
CA ASN A 230 7.90 17.08 -28.38
C ASN A 230 8.64 17.97 -27.36
N GLU A 231 9.64 17.38 -26.69
CA GLU A 231 10.47 17.95 -25.62
C GLU A 231 11.36 19.13 -26.08
N ASN A 232 11.20 19.58 -27.32
CA ASN A 232 11.98 20.68 -27.90
C ASN A 232 11.02 21.66 -28.57
N GLY A 233 10.53 22.63 -27.80
CA GLY A 233 9.61 23.66 -28.28
C GLY A 233 9.38 24.76 -27.24
N ASP A 234 10.31 25.71 -27.18
CA ASP A 234 10.12 27.14 -26.86
C ASP A 234 8.89 27.58 -26.04
N GLY A 235 9.12 27.86 -24.74
CA GLY A 235 8.19 28.61 -23.88
C GLY A 235 8.20 28.10 -22.43
N GLY A 236 8.90 28.80 -21.55
CA GLY A 236 9.26 28.32 -20.22
C GLY A 236 8.09 28.13 -19.25
N ILE A 237 8.03 26.93 -18.65
CA ILE A 237 7.50 26.66 -17.30
C ILE A 237 8.42 25.58 -16.72
N PRO A 238 8.97 25.71 -15.49
CA PRO A 238 9.87 24.70 -14.94
C PRO A 238 9.14 23.36 -14.81
N ALA A 239 9.62 22.38 -15.57
CA ALA A 239 9.14 21.01 -15.57
C ALA A 239 9.57 20.31 -14.26
N HIS A 240 8.75 20.41 -13.22
CA HIS A 240 8.80 19.42 -12.16
C HIS A 240 8.35 18.06 -12.74
N PRO A 241 9.03 16.95 -12.40
CA PRO A 241 8.66 15.64 -12.91
C PRO A 241 7.19 15.35 -12.57
N PRO A 242 6.38 14.85 -13.52
CA PRO A 242 4.98 14.58 -13.29
C PRO A 242 4.82 13.57 -12.15
N VAL A 243 4.14 13.96 -11.07
CA VAL A 243 3.81 13.02 -10.00
C VAL A 243 2.81 12.00 -10.56
N LYS A 244 3.18 10.71 -10.53
CA LYS A 244 2.32 9.63 -11.00
C LYS A 244 0.99 9.67 -10.25
N ALA A 245 -0.14 9.75 -10.97
CA ALA A 245 -1.48 9.86 -10.36
C ALA A 245 -1.87 8.67 -9.48
N GLN A 246 -1.12 7.57 -9.53
CA GLN A 246 -1.22 6.42 -8.62
C GLN A 246 -1.15 6.83 -7.14
N HIS A 247 -0.41 7.88 -6.80
CA HIS A 247 -0.32 8.34 -5.41
C HIS A 247 -1.57 9.12 -4.94
N VAL A 248 -2.43 9.58 -5.85
CA VAL A 248 -3.59 10.40 -5.51
C VAL A 248 -4.90 9.63 -5.69
N LEU A 249 -4.96 8.73 -6.68
CA LEU A 249 -6.14 7.94 -7.01
C LEU A 249 -6.10 6.57 -6.31
N SER A 250 -7.28 6.01 -6.04
CA SER A 250 -7.41 4.62 -5.58
C SER A 250 -7.24 3.66 -6.75
N SER A 251 -6.43 2.62 -6.54
CA SER A 251 -6.12 1.62 -7.56
C SER A 251 -7.37 0.84 -7.96
N GLY A 252 -8.23 0.50 -7.00
CA GLY A 252 -9.45 -0.25 -7.25
C GLY A 252 -10.55 0.55 -7.95
N TYR A 253 -10.68 1.85 -7.66
CA TYR A 253 -11.69 2.68 -8.32
C TYR A 253 -11.40 2.83 -9.82
N VAL A 254 -10.13 2.97 -10.16
CA VAL A 254 -9.66 3.07 -11.54
C VAL A 254 -9.45 1.68 -12.17
N ARG A 255 -9.75 0.59 -11.45
CA ARG A 255 -9.58 -0.81 -11.91
C ARG A 255 -8.21 -1.09 -12.52
N GLN A 256 -7.16 -0.53 -11.92
CA GLN A 256 -5.79 -0.55 -12.43
C GLN A 256 -5.59 0.02 -13.87
N SER A 257 -6.62 0.54 -14.53
CA SER A 257 -6.51 1.27 -15.80
C SER A 257 -6.16 2.73 -15.53
N VAL A 258 -5.10 2.96 -14.75
CA VAL A 258 -4.44 4.27 -14.76
C VAL A 258 -3.70 4.36 -16.08
N ASP A 259 -4.38 4.88 -17.10
CA ASP A 259 -3.70 5.33 -18.31
C ASP A 259 -2.51 6.17 -17.86
N GLU A 260 -1.30 5.89 -18.37
CA GLU A 260 -0.09 6.70 -18.16
C GLU A 260 -0.30 8.20 -18.49
N LYS A 261 -1.44 8.53 -19.08
CA LYS A 261 -1.89 9.86 -19.49
C LYS A 261 -2.59 10.65 -18.37
N VAL A 262 -2.95 10.05 -17.24
CA VAL A 262 -3.51 10.80 -16.10
C VAL A 262 -2.35 11.33 -15.26
N VAL A 263 -2.00 12.58 -15.50
CA VAL A 263 -0.98 13.31 -14.73
C VAL A 263 -1.69 14.32 -13.85
N VAL A 264 -1.35 14.35 -12.56
CA VAL A 264 -1.78 15.44 -11.70
C VAL A 264 -0.95 16.66 -12.09
N MET A 265 -1.55 17.58 -12.83
CA MET A 265 -0.93 18.87 -13.11
C MET A 265 -0.84 19.63 -11.78
N PRO A 266 0.36 19.94 -11.27
CA PRO A 266 0.44 20.81 -10.11
C PRO A 266 -0.11 22.17 -10.56
N GLY A 267 -1.26 22.58 -10.00
CA GLY A 267 -1.58 24.01 -9.98
C GLY A 267 -0.43 24.76 -9.31
N SER A 268 -0.24 26.03 -9.66
CA SER A 268 0.88 26.89 -9.24
C SER A 268 1.16 26.97 -7.73
N ASN A 269 0.34 26.34 -6.88
CA ASN A 269 0.48 26.31 -5.43
C ASN A 269 0.70 24.91 -4.82
N LEU A 270 0.88 23.84 -5.60
CA LEU A 270 1.09 22.49 -5.06
C LEU A 270 2.44 21.84 -5.41
N ALA A 271 3.37 22.61 -5.98
CA ALA A 271 4.76 22.18 -6.12
C ALA A 271 5.55 22.38 -4.80
N TYR A 272 5.03 21.99 -3.63
CA TYR A 272 5.69 22.28 -2.35
C TYR A 272 5.57 21.17 -1.30
N ALA A 273 5.65 19.91 -1.71
CA ALA A 273 5.74 18.79 -0.77
C ALA A 273 7.18 18.46 -0.33
N GLU A 274 8.21 18.90 -1.06
CA GLU A 274 9.62 18.57 -0.76
C GLU A 274 10.52 19.78 -0.46
N ALA A 275 10.05 21.01 -0.62
CA ALA A 275 10.82 22.20 -0.30
C ALA A 275 10.37 22.78 1.05
N GLY A 276 11.31 22.94 1.99
CA GLY A 276 11.03 23.47 3.32
C GLY A 276 10.31 24.83 3.32
N PRO A 277 9.72 25.22 4.46
CA PRO A 277 8.73 26.31 4.55
C PRO A 277 9.23 27.67 4.05
N VAL A 278 10.55 27.92 4.13
CA VAL A 278 11.17 29.18 3.68
C VAL A 278 11.20 29.29 2.16
N ALA A 279 11.48 28.18 1.45
CA ALA A 279 11.53 28.17 -0.01
C ALA A 279 10.13 28.31 -0.64
N ALA A 280 9.11 27.75 0.02
CA ALA A 280 7.72 27.89 -0.39
C ALA A 280 7.22 29.35 -0.29
N LEU A 281 7.61 30.06 0.77
CA LEU A 281 7.22 31.46 0.98
C LEU A 281 7.92 32.41 -0.02
N GLN A 282 9.19 32.14 -0.32
CA GLN A 282 10.00 32.98 -1.22
C GLN A 282 9.53 32.88 -2.68
N ALA A 283 9.08 31.69 -3.09
CA ALA A 283 8.51 31.48 -4.43
C ALA A 283 7.07 32.01 -4.56
N GLN A 284 6.27 32.00 -3.49
CA GLN A 284 4.97 32.67 -3.46
C GLN A 284 5.10 34.20 -3.60
N ALA A 285 6.11 34.79 -2.94
CA ALA A 285 6.40 36.22 -3.09
C ALA A 285 6.83 36.59 -4.52
N ALA A 286 7.62 35.74 -5.18
CA ALA A 286 8.03 35.94 -6.57
C ALA A 286 6.85 35.85 -7.56
N GLY A 287 5.96 34.87 -7.40
CA GLY A 287 4.78 34.71 -8.27
C GLY A 287 3.77 35.85 -8.14
N PHE A 288 3.66 36.46 -6.95
CA PHE A 288 2.77 37.62 -6.74
C PHE A 288 3.34 38.91 -7.35
N ALA A 289 4.67 39.07 -7.33
CA ALA A 289 5.37 40.21 -7.92
C ALA A 289 5.28 40.24 -9.45
N GLU A 290 5.36 39.06 -10.07
CA GLU A 290 5.26 38.89 -11.53
C GLU A 290 3.84 39.17 -12.04
N ALA A 291 2.81 38.79 -11.28
CA ALA A 291 1.40 39.04 -11.63
C ALA A 291 0.98 40.51 -11.52
N GLN A 292 1.66 41.32 -10.69
CA GLN A 292 1.34 42.74 -10.49
C GLN A 292 2.35 43.71 -11.13
N GLY A 293 3.40 43.21 -11.81
CA GLY A 293 4.38 44.04 -12.50
C GLY A 293 5.22 44.92 -11.56
N VAL A 294 5.47 44.46 -10.32
CA VAL A 294 6.26 45.19 -9.33
C VAL A 294 7.65 44.57 -9.26
N ALA A 295 8.69 45.36 -9.57
CA ALA A 295 10.07 44.95 -9.41
C ALA A 295 10.44 44.93 -7.91
N ILE A 296 10.72 43.74 -7.37
CA ILE A 296 11.33 43.62 -6.05
C ILE A 296 12.84 43.79 -6.22
N ALA A 297 13.42 44.81 -5.59
CA ALA A 297 14.86 44.93 -5.47
C ALA A 297 15.40 43.75 -4.63
N ASP A 298 16.57 43.23 -5.01
CA ASP A 298 17.30 42.26 -4.19
C ASP A 298 17.56 42.87 -2.81
N VAL A 299 16.86 42.39 -1.78
CA VAL A 299 17.11 42.79 -0.39
C VAL A 299 17.54 41.55 0.38
N SER A 300 18.84 41.28 0.32
CA SER A 300 19.51 40.53 1.37
C SER A 300 19.50 41.37 2.64
N GLU A 301 18.53 41.16 3.55
CA GLU A 301 18.74 41.16 5.02
C GLU A 301 17.42 41.08 5.85
N SER A 302 17.41 40.11 6.77
CA SER A 302 16.57 39.95 7.97
C SER A 302 15.06 39.59 7.80
N HIS A 303 14.73 38.39 8.29
CA HIS A 303 13.43 37.73 8.23
C HIS A 303 12.24 38.46 8.89
N LEU A 304 12.47 39.46 9.75
CA LEU A 304 11.42 40.06 10.59
C LEU A 304 10.63 41.19 9.90
N ALA A 305 11.19 41.85 8.88
CA ALA A 305 10.50 42.90 8.15
C ALA A 305 9.45 42.35 7.15
N LEU A 306 9.61 41.08 6.73
CA LEU A 306 8.74 40.45 5.74
C LEU A 306 7.35 40.12 6.33
N GLU A 307 7.29 39.59 7.55
CA GLU A 307 6.02 39.17 8.18
C GLU A 307 5.06 40.34 8.40
N ALA A 308 5.57 41.52 8.79
CA ALA A 308 4.74 42.70 9.01
C ALA A 308 4.14 43.27 7.71
N SER A 309 4.86 43.18 6.58
CA SER A 309 4.38 43.67 5.28
C SER A 309 3.38 42.72 4.61
N VAL A 310 3.57 41.40 4.79
CA VAL A 310 2.71 40.37 4.21
C VAL A 310 1.39 40.27 4.97
N VAL A 311 1.39 40.40 6.30
CA VAL A 311 0.16 40.43 7.11
C VAL A 311 -0.67 41.68 6.80
N ALA A 312 -0.04 42.83 6.53
CA ALA A 312 -0.73 44.05 6.10
C ALA A 312 -1.39 43.89 4.73
N ALA A 313 -0.69 43.28 3.76
CA ALA A 313 -1.22 43.05 2.41
C ALA A 313 -2.37 42.02 2.37
N VAL A 314 -2.32 41.00 3.23
CA VAL A 314 -3.39 39.97 3.32
C VAL A 314 -4.64 40.50 4.03
N ALA A 315 -4.48 41.38 5.03
CA ALA A 315 -5.61 42.02 5.70
C ALA A 315 -6.39 42.98 4.78
N GLU A 316 -5.68 43.69 3.90
CA GLU A 316 -6.31 44.62 2.93
C GLU A 316 -7.10 43.88 1.83
N ALA A 317 -6.69 42.65 1.49
CA ALA A 317 -7.41 41.79 0.54
C ALA A 317 -8.69 41.14 1.09
N LEU A 318 -8.84 41.04 2.43
CA LEU A 318 -9.96 40.34 3.08
C LEU A 318 -11.05 41.25 3.65
N GLY A 319 -10.87 42.58 3.62
CA GLY A 319 -11.90 43.53 4.06
C GLY A 319 -12.23 43.46 5.57
N GLU A 320 -11.35 42.87 6.37
CA GLU A 320 -11.42 42.85 7.83
C GLU A 320 -10.49 43.92 8.41
N PRO A 321 -10.88 44.65 9.48
CA PRO A 321 -10.02 45.67 10.05
C PRO A 321 -8.75 45.02 10.60
N ALA A 322 -7.60 45.36 10.00
CA ALA A 322 -6.28 44.84 10.38
C ALA A 322 -6.08 44.88 11.91
N PRO A 323 -5.58 43.78 12.53
CA PRO A 323 -5.20 43.83 13.94
C PRO A 323 -4.12 44.91 14.07
N LYS A 324 -4.38 45.91 14.94
CA LYS A 324 -3.44 47.02 15.14
C LYS A 324 -2.08 46.42 15.47
N ALA A 325 -1.00 46.88 14.83
CA ALA A 325 0.37 46.40 15.07
C ALA A 325 0.75 46.31 16.57
N ALA A 326 0.07 47.10 17.41
CA ALA A 326 0.14 47.03 18.86
C ALA A 326 -0.24 45.66 19.48
N ASP A 327 -1.19 44.91 18.90
CA ASP A 327 -1.63 43.62 19.45
C ASP A 327 -0.66 42.49 19.11
N ALA A 328 0.00 42.54 17.95
CA ALA A 328 1.09 41.63 17.59
C ALA A 328 2.30 41.82 18.50
N LEU A 329 2.70 43.08 18.75
CA LEU A 329 3.78 43.43 19.68
C LEU A 329 3.46 43.00 21.12
N ARG A 330 2.20 43.08 21.54
CA ARG A 330 1.76 42.59 22.86
C ARG A 330 1.83 41.07 22.97
N HIS A 331 1.52 40.35 21.90
CA HIS A 331 1.64 38.90 21.87
C HIS A 331 3.11 38.45 21.93
N GLU A 332 3.99 39.11 21.18
CA GLU A 332 5.44 38.87 21.21
C GLU A 332 6.02 39.16 22.61
N ALA A 333 5.60 40.25 23.24
CA ALA A 333 6.00 40.59 24.61
C ALA A 333 5.59 39.50 25.61
N ARG A 334 4.36 38.97 25.51
CA ARG A 334 3.88 37.85 26.35
C ARG A 334 4.67 36.56 26.13
N MET A 335 5.01 36.24 24.88
CA MET A 335 5.86 35.07 24.55
C MET A 335 7.27 35.21 25.15
N LYS A 336 7.80 36.43 25.21
CA LYS A 336 9.08 36.76 25.87
C LYS A 336 8.96 36.85 27.41
N GLY A 337 7.78 36.58 27.98
CA GLY A 337 7.53 36.55 29.42
C GLY A 337 7.08 37.87 30.03
N TYR A 338 6.74 38.89 29.24
CA TYR A 338 6.24 40.17 29.77
C TYR A 338 4.73 40.12 29.96
N GLU A 339 4.30 39.77 31.17
CA GLU A 339 2.88 39.64 31.50
C GLU A 339 2.24 40.91 32.08
N GLY A 340 3.05 41.92 32.41
CA GLY A 340 2.60 43.24 32.87
C GLY A 340 2.49 43.38 34.39
N GLU A 341 2.67 42.30 35.15
CA GLU A 341 2.80 42.35 36.62
C GLU A 341 4.28 42.27 37.03
N ALA A 342 4.70 43.17 37.92
CA ALA A 342 6.04 43.12 38.50
C ALA A 342 6.07 42.09 39.63
N CYS A 343 7.09 41.23 39.64
CA CYS A 343 7.29 40.34 40.78
C CYS A 343 7.50 41.17 42.07
N PRO A 344 6.80 40.88 43.17
CA PRO A 344 6.88 41.67 44.40
C PRO A 344 8.25 41.58 45.11
N GLU A 345 9.05 40.55 44.84
CA GLU A 345 10.38 40.37 45.43
C GLU A 345 11.49 40.95 44.54
N CYS A 346 11.48 40.58 43.25
CA CYS A 346 12.57 40.87 42.31
C CYS A 346 12.31 42.15 41.46
N GLN A 347 11.08 42.71 41.49
CA GLN A 347 10.58 43.81 40.65
C GLN A 347 10.80 43.62 39.13
N ASN A 348 11.11 42.40 38.71
CA ASN A 348 11.28 42.06 37.31
C ASN A 348 9.91 41.86 36.64
N PHE A 349 9.82 42.26 35.38
CA PHE A 349 8.61 42.20 34.57
C PHE A 349 8.56 40.97 33.65
N THR A 350 9.63 40.17 33.60
CA THR A 350 9.66 38.89 32.89
C THR A 350 9.21 37.77 33.84
N MET A 351 7.93 37.42 33.80
CA MET A 351 7.37 36.29 34.54
C MET A 351 6.84 35.23 33.57
N VAL A 352 7.13 33.97 33.84
CA VAL A 352 6.69 32.84 33.00
C VAL A 352 5.46 32.19 33.63
N ARG A 353 4.40 32.00 32.85
CA ARG A 353 3.21 31.25 33.27
C ARG A 353 3.52 29.77 33.41
N ASN A 354 3.31 29.23 34.61
CA ASN A 354 3.24 27.80 34.85
C ASN A 354 1.82 27.46 35.31
N GLY A 355 0.94 27.20 34.35
CA GLY A 355 -0.48 26.97 34.60
C GLY A 355 -1.21 28.25 35.03
N THR A 356 -1.80 28.25 36.23
CA THR A 356 -2.53 29.40 36.78
C THR A 356 -1.66 30.39 37.57
N CYS A 357 -0.39 30.06 37.84
CA CYS A 357 0.52 30.88 38.64
C CYS A 357 1.64 31.49 37.78
N LEU A 358 2.14 32.63 38.22
CA LEU A 358 3.30 33.32 37.62
C LEU A 358 4.56 33.03 38.42
N LYS A 359 5.67 32.81 37.71
CA LYS A 359 6.97 32.54 38.32
C LYS A 359 8.00 33.57 37.82
N CYS A 360 8.63 34.30 38.77
CA CYS A 360 9.98 34.87 38.63
C CYS A 360 10.95 33.67 38.73
#